data_AF-X1L1U9-F1
#
_entry.id   AF-X1L1U9-F1
#
_cell.length_a   1.000
_cell.length_b   1.000
_cell.length_c   1.000
_cell.angle_alpha   90.00
_cell.angle_beta   90.00
_cell.angle_gamma   90.00
#
_symmetry.space_group_name_H-M   'P 1'
#
loop_
_entity.id
_entity.type
_entity.pdbx_description
1 polymer ?
#
loop_
_entity_poly.entity_id
_entity_poly.type
_entity_poly.pdbx_seq_one_letter_code
_entity_poly.pdbx_strand_id
1 'polypeptide(L)'
;LILIDGGKGHLNAALEVRQGLGVDSIPMASLAKENEDVFMPGKPAPVDIPKDSPALHILQRARDEAHRFAISYHQKLRSKRGTASILDDIPGIGKLPIFITSKISACV
;
A
#
# COMPACT_ATOMS: atom_id res chain seq x y z
N LEU A 1 -5.69 11.79 -9.61
CA LEU A 1 -4.23 11.55 -9.66
C LEU A 1 -3.91 10.41 -8.70
N ILE A 2 -3.23 9.37 -9.18
CA ILE A 2 -2.68 8.29 -8.36
C ILE A 2 -1.17 8.51 -8.24
N LEU A 3 -0.65 8.54 -7.02
CA LEU A 3 0.78 8.64 -6.74
C LEU A 3 1.29 7.28 -6.26
N ILE A 4 2.38 6.81 -6.88
CA ILE A 4 2.99 5.52 -6.57
C ILE A 4 4.28 5.75 -5.79
N ASP A 5 4.42 5.08 -4.65
CA ASP A 5 5.67 5.00 -3.89
C ASP A 5 6.65 4.08 -4.63
N GLY A 6 7.54 4.66 -5.44
CA GLY A 6 8.46 3.91 -6.27
C GLY A 6 8.99 4.66 -7.50
N GLY A 7 10.09 4.16 -8.05
CA GLY A 7 10.67 4.70 -9.28
C GLY A 7 9.91 4.30 -10.56
N LYS A 8 10.49 4.66 -11.71
CA LYS A 8 9.93 4.46 -13.07
C LYS A 8 9.39 3.04 -13.34
N GLY A 9 10.04 2.00 -12.83
CA GLY A 9 9.59 0.61 -13.01
C GLY A 9 8.20 0.36 -12.40
N HIS A 10 7.95 0.90 -11.20
CA HIS A 10 6.64 0.78 -10.54
C HIS A 10 5.55 1.55 -11.29
N LEU A 11 5.89 2.72 -11.85
CA LEU A 11 4.97 3.49 -12.68
C LEU A 11 4.56 2.69 -13.92
N ASN A 12 5.51 2.09 -14.63
CA ASN A 12 5.23 1.31 -15.84
C ASN A 12 4.32 0.11 -15.53
N ALA A 13 4.61 -0.65 -14.46
CA ALA A 13 3.78 -1.77 -14.05
C ALA A 13 2.34 -1.33 -13.73
N ALA A 14 2.16 -0.21 -13.04
CA ALA A 14 0.83 0.31 -12.73
C ALA A 14 0.09 0.85 -13.98
N LEU A 15 0.82 1.42 -14.95
CA LEU A 15 0.24 1.86 -16.22
C LEU A 15 -0.31 0.69 -17.04
N GLU A 16 0.40 -0.45 -17.06
CA GLU A 16 -0.08 -1.68 -17.70
C GLU A 16 -1.38 -2.17 -17.06
N VAL A 17 -1.45 -2.18 -15.72
CA VAL A 17 -2.66 -2.56 -14.99
C VAL A 17 -3.80 -1.57 -15.26
N ARG A 18 -3.52 -0.26 -15.26
CA ARG A 18 -4.52 0.79 -15.58
C ARG A 18 -5.12 0.58 -16.97
N GLN A 19 -4.29 0.27 -17.95
CA GLN A 19 -4.70 0.00 -19.32
C GLN A 19 -5.55 -1.26 -19.41
N GLY A 20 -5.16 -2.35 -18.73
CA GLY A 20 -5.95 -3.58 -18.66
C GLY A 20 -7.32 -3.41 -18.01
N LEU A 21 -7.47 -2.43 -17.11
CA LEU A 21 -8.73 -2.08 -16.47
C LEU A 21 -9.57 -1.05 -17.25
N GLY A 22 -9.06 -0.49 -18.35
CA GLY A 22 -9.76 0.51 -19.17
C GLY A 22 -10.00 1.86 -18.47
N VAL A 23 -9.28 2.15 -17.38
CA VAL A 23 -9.43 3.39 -16.59
C VAL A 23 -8.39 4.43 -16.99
N ASP A 24 -8.34 4.73 -18.29
CA ASP A 24 -7.28 5.56 -18.85
C ASP A 24 -7.35 7.04 -18.44
N SER A 25 -8.51 7.49 -17.97
CA SER A 25 -8.77 8.88 -17.57
C SER A 25 -8.08 9.31 -16.28
N ILE A 26 -7.60 8.36 -15.46
CA ILE A 26 -6.99 8.68 -14.16
C ILE A 26 -5.49 8.97 -14.35
N PRO A 27 -5.03 10.20 -14.03
CA PRO A 27 -3.60 10.52 -14.12
C PRO A 27 -2.80 9.71 -13.11
N MET A 28 -1.62 9.24 -13.50
CA MET A 28 -0.68 8.53 -12.62
C MET A 28 0.68 9.23 -12.62
N ALA A 29 1.36 9.21 -11.47
CA ALA A 29 2.75 9.63 -11.31
C ALA A 29 3.43 8.75 -10.25
N SER A 30 4.75 8.74 -10.22
CA SER A 30 5.50 8.05 -9.17
C SER A 30 6.59 8.95 -8.58
N LEU A 31 6.93 8.71 -7.31
CA LEU A 31 7.97 9.45 -6.60
C LEU A 31 9.06 8.47 -6.13
N ALA A 32 10.28 8.63 -6.63
CA ALA A 32 11.41 7.80 -6.23
C ALA A 32 12.02 8.28 -4.91
N LYS A 33 12.41 7.33 -4.06
CA LYS A 33 12.83 7.58 -2.68
C LYS A 33 14.22 8.23 -2.54
N GLU A 34 15.15 7.93 -3.44
CA GLU A 34 16.55 8.37 -3.27
C GLU A 34 16.77 9.85 -3.60
N ASN A 35 16.16 10.33 -4.69
CA ASN A 35 16.38 11.69 -5.20
C ASN A 35 15.13 12.57 -5.16
N GLU A 36 14.00 12.06 -4.67
CA GLU A 36 12.69 12.74 -4.75
C GLU A 36 12.25 13.03 -6.19
N ASP A 37 12.70 12.19 -7.11
CA ASP A 37 12.43 12.31 -8.54
C ASP A 37 10.97 11.93 -8.85
N VAL A 38 10.25 12.85 -9.49
CA VAL A 38 8.87 12.62 -9.94
C VAL A 38 8.87 12.09 -11.37
N PHE A 39 8.31 10.91 -11.58
CA PHE A 39 8.14 10.32 -12.91
C PHE A 39 6.71 10.48 -13.40
N MET A 40 6.57 10.82 -14.68
CA MET A 40 5.28 10.93 -15.37
C MET A 40 5.23 9.99 -16.58
N PRO A 41 4.04 9.47 -16.92
CA PRO A 41 3.83 8.66 -18.12
C PRO A 41 4.29 9.42 -19.37
N GLY A 42 4.95 8.72 -20.30
CA GLY A 42 5.42 9.29 -21.56
C GLY A 42 6.67 10.17 -21.46
N LYS A 43 7.23 10.40 -20.26
CA LYS A 43 8.51 11.13 -20.10
C LYS A 43 9.63 10.15 -19.74
N PRO A 44 10.76 10.16 -20.48
CA PRO A 44 11.87 9.24 -20.20
C PRO A 44 12.66 9.63 -18.95
N ALA A 45 12.76 10.93 -18.68
CA ALA A 45 13.44 11.54 -17.54
C ALA A 45 12.41 12.01 -16.48
N PRO A 46 12.82 12.14 -15.21
CA PRO A 46 11.98 12.73 -14.18
C PRO A 46 11.67 14.20 -14.48
N VAL A 47 10.61 14.69 -13.86
CA VAL A 47 10.21 16.10 -13.96
C VAL A 47 11.19 16.92 -13.12
N ASP A 48 11.77 17.95 -13.73
CA ASP A 48 12.60 18.92 -13.02
C ASP A 48 11.70 19.80 -12.14
N ILE A 49 11.73 19.54 -10.83
CA ILE A 49 10.98 20.27 -9.82
C ILE A 49 12.00 20.76 -8.79
N PRO A 50 12.06 22.08 -8.52
CA PRO A 50 12.93 22.62 -7.47
C PRO A 50 12.65 21.95 -6.12
N LYS A 51 13.71 21.63 -5.37
CA LYS A 51 13.59 20.91 -4.09
C LYS A 51 12.83 21.68 -3.01
N ASP A 52 12.83 23.01 -3.11
CA ASP A 52 12.11 23.94 -2.24
C ASP A 52 10.66 24.17 -2.69
N SER A 53 10.24 23.57 -3.80
CA SER A 53 8.91 23.73 -4.35
C SER A 53 7.84 23.19 -3.39
N PRO A 54 6.80 23.99 -3.06
CA PRO A 54 5.66 23.52 -2.27
C PRO A 54 4.97 22.28 -2.87
N ALA A 55 4.98 22.15 -4.20
CA ALA A 55 4.40 21.00 -4.88
C ALA A 55 5.15 19.70 -4.54
N LEU A 56 6.48 19.75 -4.51
CA LEU A 56 7.30 18.59 -4.17
C LEU A 56 7.09 18.18 -2.70
N HIS A 57 7.03 19.16 -1.79
CA HIS A 57 6.75 18.91 -0.38
C HIS A 57 5.41 18.20 -0.14
N ILE A 58 4.37 18.53 -0.93
CA ILE A 58 3.07 17.85 -0.83
C ILE A 58 3.20 16.39 -1.28
N LEU A 59 3.90 16.13 -2.38
CA LEU A 59 4.11 14.77 -2.88
C LEU A 59 4.92 13.92 -1.89
N GLN A 60 5.96 14.49 -1.30
CA GLN A 60 6.76 13.86 -0.25
C GLN A 60 5.90 13.47 0.96
N ARG A 61 5.10 14.40 1.50
CA ARG A 61 4.22 14.11 2.65
C ARG A 61 3.20 13.04 2.33
N ALA A 62 2.61 13.06 1.13
CA ALA A 62 1.65 12.03 0.71
C ALA A 62 2.32 10.64 0.63
N ARG A 63 3.54 10.55 0.09
CA ARG A 63 4.33 9.32 0.06
C ARG A 63 4.67 8.86 1.48
N ASP A 64 5.17 9.76 2.32
CA ASP A 64 5.60 9.42 3.67
C ASP A 64 4.43 8.89 4.51
N GLU A 65 3.23 9.45 4.35
CA GLU A 65 2.02 8.97 5.01
C GLU A 65 1.57 7.61 4.46
N ALA A 66 1.63 7.39 3.14
CA ALA A 66 1.34 6.10 2.54
C ALA A 66 2.32 5.02 3.05
N HIS A 67 3.61 5.35 3.11
CA HIS A 67 4.67 4.46 3.61
C HIS A 67 4.49 4.14 5.10
N ARG A 68 4.23 5.18 5.92
CA ARG A 68 3.95 5.04 7.37
C ARG A 68 2.74 4.15 7.60
N PHE A 69 1.67 4.36 6.84
CA PHE A 69 0.45 3.56 6.92
C PHE A 69 0.72 2.09 6.57
N ALA A 70 1.41 1.83 5.46
CA ALA A 70 1.76 0.48 5.02
C ALA A 70 2.59 -0.27 6.09
N ILE A 71 3.64 0.36 6.62
CA ILE A 71 4.47 -0.23 7.69
C ILE A 71 3.62 -0.54 8.92
N SER A 72 2.84 0.44 9.38
CA SER A 72 2.00 0.30 10.58
C SER A 72 0.98 -0.81 10.43
N TYR A 73 0.37 -0.94 9.24
CA TYR A 73 -0.58 -1.99 8.92
C TYR A 73 0.07 -3.38 8.96
N HIS A 74 1.24 -3.54 8.32
CA HIS A 74 1.97 -4.81 8.34
C HIS A 74 2.50 -5.17 9.73
N GLN A 75 2.88 -4.20 10.55
CA GLN A 75 3.25 -4.42 11.95
C GLN A 75 2.05 -4.94 12.77
N LYS A 76 0.87 -4.31 12.64
CA LYS A 76 -0.38 -4.77 13.30
C LYS A 76 -0.80 -6.17 12.86
N LEU A 77 -0.65 -6.49 11.57
CA LEU A 77 -0.97 -7.82 11.06
C LEU A 77 -0.02 -8.88 11.62
N ARG A 78 1.28 -8.56 11.72
CA ARG A 78 2.29 -9.44 12.31
C ARG A 78 2.10 -9.62 13.81
N SER A 79 1.78 -8.57 14.57
CA SER A 79 1.56 -8.69 16.02
C SER A 79 0.35 -9.58 16.34
N LYS A 80 -0.74 -9.48 15.56
CA LYS A 80 -1.90 -10.39 15.68
C LYS A 80 -1.54 -11.86 15.42
N ARG A 81 -0.64 -12.15 14.47
CA ARG A 81 -0.13 -13.51 14.25
C ARG A 81 0.82 -13.96 15.36
N GLY A 82 1.66 -13.06 15.87
CA GLY A 82 2.58 -13.35 16.97
C GLY A 82 1.86 -13.73 18.27
N THR A 83 0.76 -13.06 18.60
CA THR A 83 -0.06 -13.43 19.78
C THR A 83 -0.76 -14.78 19.60
N ALA A 84 -1.13 -15.17 18.37
CA ALA A 84 -1.66 -16.51 18.11
C ALA A 84 -0.57 -17.59 18.27
N SER A 85 0.65 -17.33 17.78
CA SER A 85 1.76 -18.28 17.81
C SER A 85 2.25 -18.62 19.22
N ILE A 86 2.33 -17.65 20.15
CA ILE A 86 2.79 -17.91 21.52
C ILE A 86 1.78 -18.78 22.31
N LEU A 87 0.49 -18.64 22.02
CA LEU A 87 -0.56 -19.44 22.67
C LEU A 87 -0.62 -20.88 22.13
N ASP A 88 -0.19 -21.12 20.88
CA ASP A 88 -0.16 -22.45 20.27
C ASP A 88 1.03 -23.31 20.74
N ASP A 89 2.11 -22.69 21.25
CA ASP A 89 3.33 -23.37 21.70
C ASP A 89 3.30 -23.82 23.18
N ILE A 90 2.24 -23.48 23.94
CA ILE A 90 2.11 -23.94 25.34
C ILE A 90 1.50 -25.36 25.34
N PRO A 91 2.24 -26.38 25.80
CA PRO A 91 1.72 -27.74 25.88
C PRO A 91 0.52 -27.78 26.84
N GLY A 92 -0.67 -28.10 26.32
CA GLY A 92 -1.91 -28.15 27.09
C GLY A 92 -2.94 -27.06 26.76
N ILE A 93 -2.62 -26.09 25.90
CA ILE A 93 -3.56 -25.07 25.38
C ILE A 93 -3.80 -25.25 23.86
N GLY A 94 -3.43 -26.41 23.32
CA GLY A 94 -3.63 -26.75 21.92
C GLY A 94 -5.11 -26.93 21.56
N LYS A 95 -5.61 -26.01 20.72
CA LYS A 95 -6.92 -26.03 20.03
C LYS A 95 -8.15 -26.09 20.95
N LEU A 96 -8.55 -24.94 21.49
CA LEU A 96 -9.99 -24.72 21.65
C LEU A 96 -10.61 -24.60 20.25
N PRO A 97 -11.59 -25.44 19.88
CA PRO A 97 -12.35 -25.18 18.68
C PRO A 97 -13.17 -23.93 18.98
N ILE A 98 -12.78 -22.80 18.40
CA ILE A 98 -13.72 -21.69 18.22
C ILE A 98 -14.77 -22.23 17.25
N PHE A 99 -15.80 -22.85 17.83
CA PHE A 99 -16.97 -23.35 17.13
C PHE A 99 -17.67 -22.14 16.54
N ILE A 100 -17.56 -22.05 15.22
CA ILE A 100 -18.39 -21.19 14.38
C ILE A 100 -19.83 -21.70 14.50
N THR A 101 -20.80 -20.80 14.71
CA THR A 101 -22.04 -20.65 13.92
C THR A 101 -23.10 -19.88 14.71
N SER A 102 -23.26 -18.61 14.35
CA SER A 102 -24.48 -17.85 14.57
C SER A 102 -25.63 -18.49 13.78
N LYS A 103 -26.41 -19.33 14.45
CA LYS A 103 -27.74 -19.72 14.00
C LYS A 103 -28.69 -18.55 14.26
N ILE A 104 -29.05 -17.78 13.23
CA ILE A 104 -30.34 -17.08 13.18
C ILE A 104 -30.89 -17.29 11.77
N SER A 105 -31.73 -18.31 11.67
CA SER A 105 -32.72 -18.47 10.62
C SER A 105 -33.92 -17.62 11.03
N ALA A 106 -34.27 -16.63 10.21
CA ALA A 106 -35.54 -15.91 10.28
C ALA A 106 -35.92 -15.46 8.86
N CYS A 107 -36.56 -16.37 8.12
CA CYS A 107 -37.44 -16.11 6.98
C CYS A 107 -38.27 -17.37 6.75
N VAL A 108 -39.29 -17.53 7.57
CA VAL A 108 -40.62 -18.06 7.20
C VAL A 108 -41.62 -17.13 7.87
#